data_AF-A0A094Q2A4-F1
#
_entry.id   AF-A0A094Q2A4-F1
#
_cell.length_a   1.000
_cell.length_b   1.000
_cell.length_c   1.000
_cell.angle_alpha   90.00
_cell.angle_beta   90.00
_cell.angle_gamma   90.00
#
_symmetry.space_group_name_H-M   'P 1'
#
loop_
_entity.id
_entity.type
_entity.pdbx_description
1 polymer ?
#
loop_
_entity_poly.entity_id
_entity_poly.type
_entity_poly.pdbx_seq_one_letter_code
_entity_poly.pdbx_strand_id
1 'polypeptide(L)'
;MGNFRMADVEISDIEIAGLELSASQVQQILLVLSGFIAFVLIVLIVNYLTKSRGSSSGEKPSKKPGKKEPQYEEIFEVENEIIETNPYKNDPDTYFEQSVLQTVTLTLIVGLQEHLTKMAENPSDQHKAMKAVGKYLEEKSIAPIAFTQWNQSAIQGIAARVILNGKSRTALFGPSVAMVKATAKFPSEISAQVESAHAAGQSVFVLAIDGLAYGVFSVSHRLVLIGSGDRI
;
A
#
# COMPACT_ATOMS: atom_id res chain seq x y z
N MET A 1 30.86 -40.40 -38.62
CA MET A 1 31.16 -39.85 -37.29
C MET A 1 31.50 -38.38 -37.43
N GLY A 2 30.69 -37.48 -36.87
CA GLY A 2 30.98 -36.04 -36.89
C GLY A 2 31.89 -35.66 -35.72
N ASN A 3 33.10 -35.19 -36.01
CA ASN A 3 34.03 -34.69 -35.01
C ASN A 3 33.57 -33.31 -34.53
N PHE A 4 33.16 -33.21 -33.27
CA PHE A 4 32.96 -31.94 -32.58
C PHE A 4 34.34 -31.41 -32.17
N ARG A 5 34.86 -30.40 -32.85
CA ARG A 5 36.04 -29.65 -32.39
C ARG A 5 35.52 -28.55 -31.47
N MET A 6 35.71 -28.70 -30.16
CA MET A 6 35.61 -27.55 -29.25
C MET A 6 36.79 -26.62 -29.51
N ALA A 7 36.53 -25.31 -29.59
CA ALA A 7 37.55 -24.30 -29.68
C ALA A 7 38.43 -24.36 -28.43
N ASP A 8 39.73 -24.54 -28.63
CA ASP A 8 40.72 -24.45 -27.56
C ASP A 8 40.87 -22.96 -27.20
N VAL A 9 40.56 -22.61 -25.96
CA VAL A 9 40.66 -21.23 -25.46
C VAL A 9 41.91 -21.18 -24.60
N GLU A 10 43.01 -20.62 -25.13
CA GLU A 10 44.23 -20.38 -24.37
C GLU A 10 44.01 -19.22 -23.39
N ILE A 11 44.14 -19.49 -22.10
CA ILE A 11 44.00 -18.51 -21.00
C ILE A 11 45.39 -18.18 -20.47
N SER A 12 45.80 -16.92 -20.61
CA SER A 12 47.08 -16.39 -20.10
C SER A 12 46.95 -15.95 -18.63
N ASP A 13 48.09 -15.71 -17.97
CA ASP A 13 48.13 -15.01 -16.68
C ASP A 13 47.59 -13.58 -16.83
N ILE A 14 46.85 -13.10 -15.81
CA ILE A 14 46.21 -11.78 -15.83
C ILE A 14 46.58 -11.02 -14.55
N GLU A 15 47.10 -9.81 -14.72
CA GLU A 15 47.33 -8.87 -13.62
C GLU A 15 46.19 -7.85 -13.54
N ILE A 16 45.53 -7.76 -12.38
CA ILE A 16 44.50 -6.75 -12.13
C ILE A 16 44.83 -6.04 -10.82
N ALA A 17 45.09 -4.72 -10.90
CA ALA A 17 45.36 -3.86 -9.74
C ALA A 17 46.47 -4.38 -8.79
N GLY A 18 47.56 -4.91 -9.36
CA GLY A 18 48.70 -5.42 -8.60
C GLY A 18 48.53 -6.84 -8.04
N LEU A 19 47.46 -7.55 -8.43
CA LEU A 19 47.25 -8.96 -8.11
C LEU A 19 47.56 -9.81 -9.35
N GLU A 20 48.58 -10.66 -9.29
CA GLU A 20 48.89 -11.64 -10.34
C GLU A 20 48.04 -12.90 -10.16
N LEU A 21 47.16 -13.18 -11.12
CA LEU A 21 46.37 -14.40 -11.15
C LEU A 21 46.97 -15.37 -12.17
N SER A 22 47.34 -16.57 -11.72
CA SER A 22 47.83 -17.60 -12.64
C SER A 22 46.70 -18.09 -13.56
N ALA A 23 47.04 -18.57 -14.75
CA ALA A 23 46.12 -19.12 -15.74
C ALA A 23 45.15 -20.16 -15.14
N SER A 24 45.64 -20.98 -14.20
CA SER A 24 44.82 -21.95 -13.47
C SER A 24 43.74 -21.31 -12.59
N GLN A 25 44.06 -20.20 -11.91
CA GLN A 25 43.12 -19.45 -11.08
C GLN A 25 42.10 -18.72 -11.94
N VAL A 26 42.53 -18.13 -13.06
CA VAL A 26 41.63 -17.50 -14.03
C VAL A 26 40.63 -18.51 -14.59
N GLN A 27 41.09 -19.72 -14.94
CA GLN A 27 40.22 -20.79 -15.44
C GLN A 27 39.20 -21.25 -14.39
N GLN A 28 39.61 -21.39 -13.12
CA GLN A 28 38.69 -21.73 -12.03
C GLN A 28 37.65 -20.64 -11.77
N ILE A 29 38.07 -19.37 -11.79
CA ILE A 29 37.18 -18.22 -11.61
C ILE A 29 36.13 -18.18 -12.73
N LEU A 30 36.53 -18.41 -13.98
CA LEU A 30 35.61 -18.48 -15.13
C LEU A 30 34.64 -19.67 -15.05
N LEU A 31 35.09 -20.83 -14.56
CA LEU A 31 34.21 -21.98 -14.33
C LEU A 31 33.17 -21.70 -13.23
N VAL A 32 33.57 -21.04 -12.15
CA VAL A 32 32.64 -20.66 -11.07
C VAL A 32 31.64 -19.60 -11.55
N LEU A 33 32.10 -18.59 -12.28
CA LEU A 33 31.24 -17.55 -12.86
C LEU A 33 30.24 -18.13 -13.87
N SER A 34 30.70 -18.97 -14.80
CA SER A 34 29.83 -19.62 -15.77
C SER A 34 28.81 -20.57 -15.11
N GLY A 35 29.23 -21.32 -14.09
CA GLY A 35 28.34 -22.14 -13.26
C GLY A 35 27.28 -21.32 -12.52
N PHE A 36 27.68 -20.18 -11.96
CA PHE A 36 26.75 -19.26 -11.27
C PHE A 36 25.75 -18.63 -12.25
N ILE A 37 26.19 -18.18 -13.41
CA ILE A 37 25.32 -17.65 -14.46
C ILE A 37 24.34 -18.72 -14.94
N ALA A 38 24.81 -19.95 -15.18
CA ALA A 38 23.95 -21.07 -15.56
C ALA A 38 22.91 -21.39 -14.47
N PHE A 39 23.32 -21.37 -13.20
CA PHE A 39 22.41 -21.56 -12.08
C PHE A 39 21.32 -20.49 -12.01
N VAL A 40 21.68 -19.21 -12.15
CA VAL A 40 20.71 -18.10 -12.19
C VAL A 40 19.74 -18.25 -13.36
N LEU A 41 20.23 -18.62 -14.55
CA LEU A 41 19.38 -18.88 -15.71
C LEU A 41 18.42 -20.05 -15.48
N ILE A 42 18.87 -21.14 -14.85
CA ILE A 42 18.01 -22.28 -14.50
C ILE A 42 16.93 -21.85 -13.51
N VAL A 43 17.27 -21.09 -12.47
CA VAL A 43 16.28 -20.59 -11.49
C VAL A 43 15.25 -19.68 -12.15
N LEU A 44 15.68 -18.78 -13.05
CA LEU A 44 14.77 -17.92 -13.80
C LEU A 44 13.87 -18.71 -14.75
N ILE A 45 14.40 -19.73 -15.43
CA ILE A 45 13.62 -20.62 -16.30
C ILE A 45 12.62 -21.44 -15.48
N VAL A 46 13.02 -21.99 -14.33
CA VAL A 46 12.12 -22.72 -13.43
C VAL A 46 11.03 -21.81 -12.91
N ASN A 47 11.37 -20.59 -12.45
CA ASN A 47 10.39 -19.61 -11.97
C ASN A 47 9.42 -19.18 -13.08
N TYR A 48 9.94 -18.97 -14.30
CA TYR A 48 9.13 -18.65 -15.48
C TYR A 48 8.20 -19.82 -15.86
N LEU A 49 8.69 -21.05 -15.85
CA LEU A 49 7.91 -22.25 -16.14
C LEU A 49 6.88 -22.56 -15.04
N THR A 50 7.17 -22.29 -13.76
CA THR A 50 6.18 -22.40 -12.68
C THR A 50 5.12 -21.30 -12.77
N LYS A 51 5.49 -20.10 -13.23
CA LYS A 51 4.56 -19.01 -13.49
C LYS A 51 3.69 -19.26 -14.73
N SER A 52 4.24 -19.96 -15.74
CA SER A 52 3.54 -20.36 -16.97
C SER A 52 2.69 -21.63 -16.83
N ARG A 53 3.03 -22.55 -15.91
CA ARG A 53 2.23 -23.76 -15.61
C ARG A 53 0.98 -23.50 -14.74
N GLY A 54 0.65 -22.25 -14.46
CA GLY A 54 -0.63 -21.85 -13.90
C GLY A 54 -1.82 -21.99 -14.87
N SER A 55 -1.59 -22.31 -16.15
CA SER A 55 -2.65 -22.55 -17.13
C SER A 55 -2.47 -23.89 -17.86
N SER A 56 -3.46 -24.76 -17.68
CA SER A 56 -3.79 -25.97 -18.48
C SER A 56 -3.44 -27.35 -17.88
N SER A 57 -4.49 -27.94 -17.30
CA SER A 57 -4.98 -29.33 -17.47
C SER A 57 -4.01 -30.52 -17.36
N GLY A 58 -4.20 -31.32 -16.31
CA GLY A 58 -3.85 -32.74 -16.29
C GLY A 58 -4.78 -33.49 -15.32
N GLU A 59 -5.67 -34.32 -15.88
CA GLU A 59 -6.57 -35.21 -15.13
C GLU A 59 -5.77 -36.15 -14.20
N LYS A 60 -6.21 -36.22 -12.94
CA LYS A 60 -5.91 -37.29 -11.99
C LYS A 60 -7.23 -37.80 -11.39
N PRO A 61 -7.31 -39.09 -11.02
CA PRO A 61 -8.55 -39.83 -10.90
C PRO A 61 -9.45 -39.26 -9.80
N SER A 62 -10.74 -39.30 -10.08
CA SER A 62 -11.89 -38.86 -9.30
C SER A 62 -11.77 -39.12 -7.79
N LYS A 63 -11.28 -38.12 -7.06
CA LYS A 63 -11.81 -37.84 -5.72
C LYS A 63 -13.14 -37.10 -5.94
N LYS A 64 -14.21 -37.58 -5.31
CA LYS A 64 -15.55 -36.96 -5.26
C LYS A 64 -15.42 -35.43 -5.26
N PRO A 65 -16.27 -34.67 -5.99
CA PRO A 65 -16.19 -33.22 -6.01
C PRO A 65 -16.46 -32.72 -4.60
N GLY A 66 -15.38 -32.46 -3.85
CA GLY A 66 -15.45 -31.64 -2.66
C GLY A 66 -15.93 -30.29 -3.14
N LYS A 67 -17.09 -29.87 -2.63
CA LYS A 67 -17.68 -28.56 -2.88
C LYS A 67 -16.57 -27.52 -2.71
N LYS A 68 -16.11 -26.89 -3.80
CA LYS A 68 -15.10 -25.82 -3.73
C LYS A 68 -15.66 -24.78 -2.76
N GLU A 69 -14.91 -24.46 -1.72
CA GLU A 69 -15.36 -23.47 -0.75
C GLU A 69 -15.62 -22.14 -1.48
N PRO A 70 -16.73 -21.46 -1.16
CA PRO A 70 -17.03 -20.16 -1.75
C PRO A 70 -15.86 -19.21 -1.48
N GLN A 71 -15.33 -18.57 -2.53
CA GLN A 71 -14.30 -17.54 -2.38
C GLN A 71 -14.98 -16.18 -2.25
N TYR A 72 -14.53 -15.38 -1.29
CA TYR A 72 -15.07 -14.05 -1.04
C TYR A 72 -14.03 -12.98 -1.33
N GLU A 73 -14.48 -11.86 -1.87
CA GLU A 73 -13.72 -10.63 -2.02
C GLU A 73 -14.16 -9.65 -0.93
N GLU A 74 -13.19 -9.09 -0.21
CA GLU A 74 -13.43 -8.01 0.74
C GLU A 74 -13.53 -6.68 0.00
N ILE A 75 -14.65 -5.98 0.19
CA ILE A 75 -14.90 -4.66 -0.38
C ILE A 75 -15.03 -3.65 0.76
N PHE A 76 -14.24 -2.58 0.64
CA PHE A 76 -14.31 -1.38 1.47
C PHE A 76 -14.79 -0.22 0.61
N GLU A 77 -15.85 0.46 1.03
CA GLU A 77 -16.47 1.54 0.26
C GLU A 77 -16.74 2.74 1.15
N VAL A 78 -16.46 3.95 0.64
CA VAL A 78 -16.75 5.20 1.35
C VAL A 78 -18.24 5.49 1.23
N GLU A 79 -18.95 5.40 2.35
CA GLU A 79 -20.40 5.60 2.43
C GLU A 79 -20.75 7.09 2.57
N ASN A 80 -19.93 7.83 3.33
CA ASN A 80 -20.14 9.25 3.52
C ASN A 80 -18.83 10.01 3.74
N GLU A 81 -18.83 11.27 3.30
CA GLU A 81 -17.80 12.26 3.54
C GLU A 81 -18.48 13.54 4.03
N ILE A 82 -18.15 13.98 5.24
CA ILE A 82 -18.56 15.29 5.76
C ILE A 82 -17.33 16.12 6.05
N ILE A 83 -17.34 17.36 5.59
CA ILE A 83 -16.24 18.32 5.73
C ILE A 83 -16.77 19.59 6.38
N GLU A 84 -16.16 20.00 7.48
CA GLU A 84 -16.35 21.29 8.15
C GLU A 84 -15.15 22.18 7.81
N THR A 85 -15.37 23.19 6.97
CA THR A 85 -14.30 24.07 6.48
C THR A 85 -13.82 25.07 7.52
N ASN A 86 -14.64 25.35 8.54
CA ASN A 86 -14.33 26.29 9.62
C ASN A 86 -14.84 25.78 10.99
N PRO A 87 -14.17 24.78 11.58
CA PRO A 87 -14.59 24.19 12.85
C PRO A 87 -14.50 25.18 14.02
N TYR A 88 -13.76 26.28 13.84
CA TYR A 88 -13.63 27.34 14.83
C TYR A 88 -13.89 28.72 14.20
N LYS A 89 -15.18 28.99 13.95
CA LYS A 89 -15.75 30.14 13.21
C LYS A 89 -15.14 31.52 13.49
N ASN A 90 -14.52 31.72 14.64
CA ASN A 90 -13.95 33.00 15.07
C ASN A 90 -12.46 33.18 14.72
N ASP A 91 -11.80 32.17 14.13
CA ASP A 91 -10.40 32.24 13.75
C ASP A 91 -10.22 31.96 12.24
N PRO A 92 -9.81 32.96 11.44
CA PRO A 92 -9.59 32.78 10.00
C PRO A 92 -8.43 31.81 9.69
N ASP A 93 -7.49 31.60 10.62
CA ASP A 93 -6.42 30.62 10.44
C ASP A 93 -6.92 29.16 10.52
N THR A 94 -8.19 28.96 10.89
CA THR A 94 -8.84 27.67 10.94
C THR A 94 -9.74 27.40 9.74
N TYR A 95 -9.82 28.32 8.79
CA TYR A 95 -10.54 28.09 7.53
C TYR A 95 -9.67 27.36 6.50
N PHE A 96 -10.18 26.25 5.96
CA PHE A 96 -9.59 25.57 4.81
C PHE A 96 -10.67 25.17 3.82
N GLU A 97 -10.39 25.37 2.53
CA GLU A 97 -11.24 24.87 1.44
C GLU A 97 -11.37 23.35 1.51
N GLN A 98 -12.52 22.82 1.09
CA GLN A 98 -12.77 21.39 1.07
C GLN A 98 -11.71 20.61 0.27
N SER A 99 -11.29 21.15 -0.88
CA SER A 99 -10.25 20.53 -1.72
C SER A 99 -8.90 20.42 -1.00
N VAL A 100 -8.56 21.38 -0.14
CA VAL A 100 -7.35 21.35 0.68
C VAL A 100 -7.44 20.25 1.74
N LEU A 101 -8.59 20.11 2.40
CA LEU A 101 -8.82 19.08 3.42
C LEU A 101 -8.77 17.66 2.82
N GLN A 102 -9.35 17.48 1.63
CA GLN A 102 -9.24 16.25 0.85
C GLN A 102 -7.80 15.96 0.43
N THR A 103 -7.08 16.97 -0.05
CA THR A 103 -5.67 16.88 -0.42
C THR A 103 -4.81 16.41 0.75
N VAL A 104 -5.00 16.99 1.94
CA VAL A 104 -4.29 16.59 3.16
C VAL A 104 -4.62 15.14 3.53
N THR A 105 -5.89 14.75 3.47
CA THR A 105 -6.31 13.36 3.75
C THR A 105 -5.62 12.37 2.81
N LEU A 106 -5.67 12.62 1.50
CA LEU A 106 -5.00 11.78 0.50
C LEU A 106 -3.48 11.73 0.74
N THR A 107 -2.87 12.87 1.05
CA THR A 107 -1.44 12.97 1.36
C THR A 107 -1.02 12.03 2.49
N LEU A 108 -1.79 12.01 3.58
CA LEU A 108 -1.52 11.13 4.73
C LEU A 108 -1.63 9.64 4.33
N ILE A 109 -2.66 9.29 3.55
CA ILE A 109 -2.91 7.92 3.09
C ILE A 109 -1.84 7.44 2.10
N VAL A 110 -1.38 8.29 1.19
CA VAL A 110 -0.28 7.95 0.26
C VAL A 110 0.99 7.60 1.04
N GLY A 111 1.32 8.38 2.09
CA GLY A 111 2.42 8.05 2.99
C GLY A 111 2.25 6.68 3.68
N LEU A 112 1.02 6.31 4.04
CA LEU A 112 0.73 4.98 4.62
C LEU A 112 0.96 3.87 3.61
N GLN A 113 0.50 4.05 2.37
CA GLN A 113 0.70 3.05 1.31
C GLN A 113 2.18 2.83 1.01
N GLU A 114 2.96 3.90 0.93
CA GLU A 114 4.41 3.81 0.78
C GLU A 114 5.07 3.06 1.93
N HIS A 115 4.67 3.38 3.17
CA HIS A 115 5.19 2.72 4.36
C HIS A 115 4.89 1.21 4.36
N LEU A 116 3.65 0.81 4.15
CA LEU A 116 3.25 -0.60 4.11
C LEU A 116 3.98 -1.37 3.01
N THR A 117 4.17 -0.75 1.84
CA THR A 117 4.94 -1.33 0.73
C THR A 117 6.40 -1.54 1.11
N LYS A 118 7.03 -0.56 1.77
CA LYS A 118 8.43 -0.63 2.20
C LYS A 118 8.67 -1.66 3.32
N MET A 119 7.72 -1.80 4.24
CA MET A 119 7.83 -2.70 5.39
C MET A 119 7.38 -4.14 5.09
N ALA A 120 6.80 -4.39 3.92
CA ALA A 120 6.18 -5.67 3.56
C ALA A 120 5.16 -6.17 4.60
N GLU A 121 4.47 -5.24 5.26
CA GLU A 121 3.45 -5.54 6.25
C GLU A 121 2.12 -5.91 5.58
N ASN A 122 1.44 -6.91 6.12
CA ASN A 122 0.10 -7.24 5.67
C ASN A 122 -0.88 -6.14 6.13
N PRO A 123 -1.64 -5.49 5.25
CA PRO A 123 -2.56 -4.44 5.64
C PRO A 123 -3.68 -4.98 6.54
N SER A 124 -3.90 -4.32 7.67
CA SER A 124 -5.06 -4.54 8.52
C SER A 124 -6.34 -4.07 7.83
N ASP A 125 -7.51 -4.44 8.34
CA ASP A 125 -8.78 -3.95 7.80
C ASP A 125 -8.89 -2.42 7.89
N GLN A 126 -8.28 -1.82 8.92
CA GLN A 126 -8.15 -0.37 9.02
C GLN A 126 -7.31 0.21 7.87
N HIS A 127 -6.18 -0.42 7.53
CA HIS A 127 -5.36 0.01 6.39
C HIS A 127 -6.11 -0.13 5.06
N LYS A 128 -6.87 -1.23 4.88
CA LYS A 128 -7.71 -1.43 3.68
C LYS A 128 -8.82 -0.39 3.59
N ALA A 129 -9.47 -0.05 4.70
CA ALA A 129 -10.48 0.99 4.77
C ALA A 129 -9.91 2.39 4.48
N MET A 130 -8.76 2.74 5.06
CA MET A 130 -8.04 3.99 4.74
C MET A 130 -7.62 4.03 3.26
N LYS A 131 -7.21 2.90 2.68
CA LYS A 131 -6.91 2.80 1.25
C LYS A 131 -8.14 3.06 0.38
N ALA A 132 -9.32 2.59 0.79
CA ALA A 132 -10.57 2.90 0.08
C ALA A 132 -10.88 4.40 0.09
N VAL A 133 -10.62 5.10 1.20
CA VAL A 133 -10.70 6.58 1.26
C VAL A 133 -9.72 7.22 0.29
N GLY A 134 -8.47 6.73 0.23
CA GLY A 134 -7.48 7.22 -0.74
C GLY A 134 -7.95 7.08 -2.19
N LYS A 135 -8.43 5.89 -2.57
CA LYS A 135 -8.97 5.60 -3.90
C LYS A 135 -10.16 6.50 -4.24
N TYR A 136 -11.08 6.69 -3.30
CA TYR A 136 -12.23 7.58 -3.44
C TYR A 136 -11.80 9.03 -3.74
N LEU A 137 -10.74 9.53 -3.09
CA LEU A 137 -10.23 10.88 -3.33
C LEU A 137 -9.45 10.98 -4.65
N GLU A 138 -8.69 9.95 -5.03
CA GLU A 138 -8.02 9.86 -6.33
C GLU A 138 -9.02 9.88 -7.49
N GLU A 139 -10.15 9.18 -7.36
CA GLU A 139 -11.25 9.19 -8.33
C GLU A 139 -11.89 10.58 -8.50
N LYS A 140 -11.80 11.44 -7.47
CA LYS A 140 -12.18 12.86 -7.54
C LYS A 140 -11.08 13.76 -8.12
N SER A 141 -10.01 13.18 -8.68
CA SER A 141 -8.85 13.90 -9.23
C SER A 141 -8.10 14.75 -8.20
N ILE A 142 -8.14 14.37 -6.92
CA ILE A 142 -7.33 15.01 -5.87
C ILE A 142 -5.89 14.51 -5.99
N ALA A 143 -4.93 15.43 -5.82
CA ALA A 143 -3.51 15.11 -5.85
C ALA A 143 -2.88 15.35 -4.47
N PRO A 144 -1.96 14.48 -4.01
CA PRO A 144 -1.27 14.69 -2.74
C PRO A 144 -0.27 15.85 -2.82
N ILE A 145 0.08 16.40 -1.66
CA ILE A 145 1.09 17.44 -1.49
C ILE A 145 2.31 16.92 -0.73
N ALA A 146 3.38 17.73 -0.68
CA ALA A 146 4.55 17.41 0.11
C ALA A 146 4.24 17.42 1.62
N PHE A 147 4.84 16.48 2.34
CA PHE A 147 4.76 16.36 3.80
C PHE A 147 6.13 16.07 4.40
N THR A 148 6.26 16.27 5.71
CA THR A 148 7.44 15.92 6.51
C THR A 148 7.00 15.29 7.82
N GLN A 149 7.93 14.71 8.58
CA GLN A 149 7.67 14.14 9.91
C GLN A 149 6.46 13.19 9.94
N TRP A 150 6.32 12.38 8.90
CA TRP A 150 5.22 11.43 8.78
C TRP A 150 5.45 10.23 9.71
N ASN A 151 4.40 9.81 10.40
CA ASN A 151 4.39 8.64 11.25
C ASN A 151 3.01 7.97 11.25
N GLN A 152 2.98 6.69 11.54
CA GLN A 152 1.75 5.93 11.70
C GLN A 152 1.78 5.05 12.94
N SER A 153 0.59 4.78 13.46
CA SER A 153 0.35 3.82 14.53
C SER A 153 -0.95 3.09 14.22
N ALA A 154 -0.91 1.76 14.27
CA ALA A 154 -2.06 0.92 13.95
C ALA A 154 -3.33 1.33 14.74
N ILE A 155 -3.18 1.83 15.98
CA ILE A 155 -4.30 2.21 16.85
C ILE A 155 -4.64 3.70 16.70
N GLN A 156 -3.65 4.57 16.55
CA GLN A 156 -3.86 6.02 16.60
C GLN A 156 -4.10 6.65 15.22
N GLY A 157 -3.73 5.97 14.15
CA GLY A 157 -3.79 6.49 12.78
C GLY A 157 -2.47 7.11 12.33
N ILE A 158 -2.57 8.10 11.45
CA ILE A 158 -1.47 8.73 10.72
C ILE A 158 -1.28 10.15 11.23
N ALA A 159 -0.03 10.59 11.35
CA ALA A 159 0.34 11.97 11.65
C ALA A 159 1.40 12.45 10.67
N ALA A 160 1.33 13.71 10.23
CA ALA A 160 2.40 14.35 9.47
C ALA A 160 2.40 15.87 9.64
N ARG A 161 3.48 16.50 9.20
CA ARG A 161 3.57 17.94 9.01
C ARG A 161 3.36 18.27 7.54
N VAL A 162 2.42 19.17 7.25
CA VAL A 162 2.11 19.67 5.90
C VAL A 162 2.25 21.18 5.86
N ILE A 163 2.56 21.74 4.69
CA ILE A 163 2.59 23.20 4.49
C ILE A 163 1.25 23.64 3.91
N LEU A 164 0.49 24.40 4.68
CA LEU A 164 -0.80 24.98 4.26
C LEU A 164 -0.75 26.49 4.48
N ASN A 165 -1.11 27.26 3.45
CA ASN A 165 -1.08 28.73 3.49
C ASN A 165 0.26 29.30 3.99
N GLY A 166 1.37 28.66 3.58
CA GLY A 166 2.74 29.05 3.99
C GLY A 166 3.13 28.69 5.43
N LYS A 167 2.25 28.02 6.20
CA LYS A 167 2.50 27.60 7.59
C LYS A 167 2.67 26.09 7.68
N SER A 168 3.59 25.64 8.54
CA SER A 168 3.70 24.21 8.88
C SER A 168 2.60 23.84 9.88
N ARG A 169 1.74 22.91 9.49
CA ARG A 169 0.56 22.45 10.23
C ARG A 169 0.70 20.98 10.60
N THR A 170 0.21 20.59 11.77
CA THR A 170 0.11 19.17 12.15
C THR A 170 -1.18 18.61 11.58
N ALA A 171 -1.10 17.62 10.71
CA ALA A 171 -2.27 16.89 10.22
C ALA A 171 -2.32 15.49 10.83
N LEU A 172 -3.51 15.10 11.27
CA LEU A 172 -3.81 13.80 11.85
C LEU A 172 -4.97 13.16 11.08
N PHE A 173 -4.87 11.88 10.77
CA PHE A 173 -5.96 11.12 10.17
C PHE A 173 -6.03 9.72 10.78
N GLY A 174 -7.12 9.40 11.46
CA GLY A 174 -7.20 8.16 12.22
C GLY A 174 -8.62 7.79 12.64
N PRO A 175 -8.78 6.62 13.30
CA PRO A 175 -10.07 6.18 13.82
C PRO A 175 -10.68 7.23 14.74
N SER A 176 -11.98 7.50 14.57
CA SER A 176 -12.73 8.49 15.36
C SER A 176 -12.52 8.33 16.88
N VAL A 177 -12.48 7.08 17.38
CA VAL A 177 -12.25 6.77 18.80
C VAL A 177 -10.88 7.21 19.32
N ALA A 178 -9.85 7.18 18.47
CA ALA A 178 -8.52 7.70 18.80
C ALA A 178 -8.50 9.23 18.68
N MET A 179 -9.14 9.75 17.64
CA MET A 179 -9.18 11.18 17.35
C MET A 179 -9.89 11.99 18.45
N VAL A 180 -10.94 11.45 19.08
CA VAL A 180 -11.60 12.10 20.25
C VAL A 180 -10.61 12.45 21.38
N LYS A 181 -9.54 11.67 21.54
CA LYS A 181 -8.51 11.91 22.57
C LYS A 181 -7.38 12.82 22.08
N ALA A 182 -7.19 12.92 20.78
CA ALA A 182 -6.08 13.64 20.15
C ALA A 182 -6.46 15.05 19.68
N THR A 183 -7.74 15.40 19.72
CA THR A 183 -8.27 16.68 19.24
C THR A 183 -9.08 17.41 20.30
N ALA A 184 -9.40 18.67 20.03
CA ALA A 184 -10.51 19.35 20.68
C ALA A 184 -11.84 18.63 20.40
N LYS A 185 -12.89 19.04 21.13
CA LYS A 185 -14.25 18.51 20.93
C LYS A 185 -14.66 18.66 19.47
N PHE A 186 -15.18 17.59 18.89
CA PHE A 186 -15.66 17.59 17.52
C PHE A 186 -16.82 18.59 17.34
N PRO A 187 -16.90 19.27 16.18
CA PRO A 187 -18.10 19.97 15.75
C PRO A 187 -19.34 19.06 15.81
N SER A 188 -20.52 19.65 15.96
CA SER A 188 -21.77 18.89 16.09
C SER A 188 -22.08 18.02 14.88
N GLU A 189 -21.78 18.52 13.67
CA GLU A 189 -22.00 17.77 12.42
C GLU A 189 -21.09 16.55 12.33
N ILE A 190 -19.79 16.71 12.65
CA ILE A 190 -18.84 15.60 12.72
C ILE A 190 -19.26 14.60 13.80
N SER A 191 -19.66 15.07 14.98
CA SER A 191 -20.08 14.21 16.09
C SER A 191 -21.30 13.35 15.71
N ALA A 192 -22.32 13.97 15.12
CA ALA A 192 -23.54 13.29 14.70
C ALA A 192 -23.26 12.22 13.63
N GLN A 193 -22.37 12.53 12.67
CA GLN A 193 -21.98 11.58 11.64
C GLN A 193 -21.15 10.43 12.21
N VAL A 194 -20.25 10.70 13.15
CA VAL A 194 -19.48 9.65 13.84
C VAL A 194 -20.42 8.69 14.56
N GLU A 195 -21.39 9.21 15.30
CA GLU A 195 -22.38 8.39 16.02
C GLU A 195 -23.24 7.56 15.07
N SER A 196 -23.78 8.19 14.02
CA SER A 196 -24.61 7.52 13.00
C SER A 196 -23.86 6.40 12.27
N ALA A 197 -22.63 6.67 11.84
CA ALA A 197 -21.80 5.70 11.12
C ALA A 197 -21.38 4.52 12.02
N HIS A 198 -21.06 4.76 13.30
CA HIS A 198 -20.82 3.69 14.26
C HIS A 198 -22.07 2.83 14.49
N ALA A 199 -23.25 3.45 14.59
CA ALA A 199 -24.51 2.71 14.71
C ALA A 199 -24.80 1.83 13.47
N ALA A 200 -24.31 2.23 12.29
CA ALA A 200 -24.37 1.46 11.06
C ALA A 200 -23.25 0.39 10.92
N GLY A 201 -22.37 0.24 11.93
CA GLY A 201 -21.26 -0.73 11.89
C GLY A 201 -20.13 -0.36 10.93
N GLN A 202 -20.02 0.92 10.56
CA GLN A 202 -19.01 1.41 9.63
C GLN A 202 -17.69 1.72 10.36
N SER A 203 -16.57 1.61 9.65
CA SER A 203 -15.29 2.16 10.11
C SER A 203 -15.28 3.67 9.91
N VAL A 204 -15.01 4.43 10.97
CA VAL A 204 -15.12 5.90 10.95
C VAL A 204 -13.76 6.54 11.18
N PHE A 205 -13.32 7.37 10.23
CA PHE A 205 -12.04 8.09 10.27
C PHE A 205 -12.27 9.59 10.34
N VAL A 206 -11.43 10.30 11.10
CA VAL A 206 -11.51 11.75 11.26
C VAL A 206 -10.18 12.38 10.83
N LEU A 207 -10.28 13.41 9.98
CA LEU A 207 -9.19 14.33 9.66
C LEU A 207 -9.18 15.45 10.69
N ALA A 208 -8.01 15.74 11.26
CA ALA A 208 -7.79 16.91 12.08
C ALA A 208 -6.53 17.67 11.66
N ILE A 209 -6.56 18.99 11.80
CA ILE A 209 -5.42 19.88 11.58
C ILE A 209 -5.25 20.74 12.83
N ASP A 210 -4.03 20.79 13.36
CA ASP A 210 -3.68 21.49 14.60
C ASP A 210 -4.62 21.18 15.79
N GLY A 211 -5.12 19.94 15.83
CA GLY A 211 -6.01 19.48 16.89
C GLY A 211 -7.49 19.84 16.72
N LEU A 212 -7.90 20.43 15.60
CA LEU A 212 -9.31 20.68 15.27
C LEU A 212 -9.78 19.66 14.22
N ALA A 213 -10.96 19.07 14.41
CA ALA A 213 -11.53 18.13 13.46
C ALA A 213 -12.19 18.86 12.28
N TYR A 214 -11.80 18.46 11.07
CA TYR A 214 -12.22 19.09 9.80
C TYR A 214 -13.04 18.17 8.90
N GLY A 215 -12.87 16.86 9.05
CA GLY A 215 -13.54 15.93 8.15
C GLY A 215 -13.77 14.58 8.80
N VAL A 216 -14.83 13.91 8.36
CA VAL A 216 -15.13 12.54 8.74
C VAL A 216 -15.47 11.72 7.50
N PHE A 217 -14.89 10.53 7.43
CA PHE A 217 -15.12 9.54 6.40
C PHE A 217 -15.66 8.28 7.06
N SER A 218 -16.79 7.78 6.57
CA SER A 218 -17.32 6.48 7.00
C SER A 218 -17.16 5.46 5.88
N VAL A 219 -16.69 4.27 6.26
CA VAL A 219 -16.31 3.21 5.33
C VAL A 219 -17.04 1.93 5.72
N SER A 220 -17.84 1.38 4.81
CA SER A 220 -18.44 0.06 5.00
C SER A 220 -17.44 -1.04 4.68
N HIS A 221 -17.68 -2.23 5.24
CA HIS A 221 -16.93 -3.44 4.94
C HIS A 221 -17.91 -4.56 4.63
N ARG A 222 -17.80 -5.16 3.44
CA ARG A 222 -18.63 -6.31 3.03
C ARG A 222 -17.82 -7.39 2.32
N LEU A 223 -18.28 -8.62 2.46
CA LEU A 223 -17.76 -9.78 1.74
C LEU A 223 -18.67 -10.10 0.56
N VAL A 224 -18.12 -10.10 -0.66
CA VAL A 224 -18.86 -10.43 -1.88
C VAL A 224 -18.37 -11.76 -2.43
N LEU A 225 -19.29 -12.65 -2.82
CA LEU A 225 -18.94 -13.95 -3.38
C LEU A 225 -18.34 -13.78 -4.78
N ILE A 226 -17.11 -14.24 -4.98
CA ILE A 226 -16.42 -14.22 -6.27
C ILE A 226 -17.17 -15.13 -7.25
N GLY A 227 -17.64 -14.55 -8.36
CA GLY A 227 -18.37 -15.26 -9.42
C GLY A 227 -19.90 -15.27 -9.26
N SER A 228 -20.44 -14.66 -8.20
CA SER A 228 -21.85 -14.26 -8.20
C SER A 228 -21.95 -13.00 -9.05
N GLY A 229 -22.73 -13.02 -10.14
CA GLY A 229 -22.87 -11.89 -11.06
C GLY A 229 -23.56 -10.65 -10.48
N ASP A 230 -23.64 -10.51 -9.16
CA ASP A 230 -24.18 -9.34 -8.47
C ASP A 230 -23.07 -8.29 -8.31
N ARG A 231 -22.77 -7.61 -9.41
CA ARG A 231 -22.29 -6.23 -9.36
C ARG A 231 -23.54 -5.35 -9.41
N ILE A 232 -24.05 -4.97 -8.24
CA ILE A 232 -25.05 -3.91 -8.10
C ILE A 232 -24.32 -2.63 -7.71
#